data_AF-A0A0S3RXL2-F1
#
_entry.id   AF-A0A0S3RXL2-F1
#
_cell.length_a   1.000
_cell.length_b   1.000
_cell.length_c   1.000
_cell.angle_alpha   90.00
_cell.angle_beta   90.00
_cell.angle_gamma   90.00
#
_symmetry.space_group_name_H-M   'P 1'
#
loop_
_entity.id
_entity.type
_entity.pdbx_description
1 polymer ?
#
loop_
_entity_poly.entity_id
_entity_poly.type
_entity_poly.pdbx_seq_one_letter_code
_entity_poly.pdbx_strand_id
1 'polypeptide(L)' 'MLPYRASLEQLVDPRMKRTFSSKALSRYADIISLCIQPARQLRPAMSEVMESLESLYQMFDIEKSDAADGTELDPF' A
#
# COMPACT_ATOMS: atom_id res chain seq x y z
N MET A 1 11.78 -19.71 -2.00
CA MET A 1 12.55 -18.68 -1.27
C MET A 1 13.16 -17.75 -2.31
N LEU A 2 12.77 -16.48 -2.35
CA LEU A 2 13.48 -15.51 -3.20
C LEU A 2 14.92 -15.39 -2.68
N PRO A 3 15.95 -15.68 -3.49
CA PRO A 3 17.34 -15.85 -3.05
C PRO A 3 18.06 -14.52 -2.73
N TYR A 4 17.32 -13.44 -2.53
CA TYR A 4 17.88 -12.12 -2.26
C TYR A 4 16.95 -11.42 -1.26
N ARG A 5 17.38 -11.30 0.00
CA ARG A 5 16.67 -10.52 1.02
C ARG A 5 16.89 -9.03 0.73
N ALA A 6 16.13 -8.52 -0.24
CA ALA A 6 16.00 -7.09 -0.48
C ALA A 6 14.99 -6.50 0.51
N SER A 7 15.26 -5.28 0.96
CA SER A 7 14.25 -4.47 1.64
C SER A 7 13.13 -4.14 0.67
N LEU A 8 11.89 -3.99 1.14
CA LEU A 8 10.74 -3.65 0.27
C LEU A 8 11.00 -2.36 -0.53
N GLU A 9 11.67 -1.38 0.07
CA GLU A 9 12.07 -0.13 -0.58
C GLU A 9 13.01 -0.32 -1.79
N GLN A 10 13.74 -1.43 -1.85
CA GLN A 10 14.59 -1.78 -2.99
C GLN A 10 13.82 -2.48 -4.12
N LEU A 11 12.67 -3.07 -3.80
CA LEU A 11 11.79 -3.75 -4.76
C LEU A 11 10.79 -2.80 -5.44
N VAL A 12 10.57 -1.63 -4.84
CA VAL A 12 9.67 -0.59 -5.36
C VAL A 12 10.34 0.16 -6.51
N ASP A 13 9.55 0.45 -7.55
CA ASP A 13 9.98 1.28 -8.67
C ASP A 13 10.60 2.59 -8.16
N PRO A 14 11.82 2.96 -8.61
CA PRO A 14 12.50 4.18 -8.16
C PRO A 14 11.66 5.45 -8.25
N ARG A 15 10.74 5.54 -9.22
CA ARG A 15 9.84 6.69 -9.41
C ARG A 15 8.76 6.78 -8.33
N MET A 16 8.49 5.68 -7.62
CA MET A 16 7.46 5.58 -6.58
C MET A 16 8.03 5.58 -5.15
N LYS A 17 9.35 5.56 -4.99
CA LYS A 17 10.02 5.48 -3.66
C LYS A 17 9.70 6.64 -2.72
N ARG A 18 9.30 7.81 -3.24
CA ARG A 18 8.93 8.97 -2.41
C ARG A 18 7.43 9.06 -2.10
N THR A 19 6.64 8.12 -2.60
CA THR A 19 5.18 8.19 -2.54
C THR A 19 4.61 7.31 -1.42
N PHE A 20 5.33 6.25 -1.03
CA PHE A 20 4.84 5.28 -0.06
C PHE A 20 5.71 5.25 1.19
N SER A 21 5.08 5.26 2.36
CA SER A 21 5.74 4.97 3.63
C SER A 21 6.16 3.49 3.71
N SER A 22 7.14 3.17 4.54
CA SER A 22 7.55 1.78 4.80
C SER A 22 6.39 0.91 5.33
N LYS A 23 5.47 1.53 6.08
CA LYS A 23 4.22 0.91 6.56
C LYS A 23 3.30 0.55 5.40
N ALA A 24 3.07 1.47 4.47
CA ALA A 24 2.29 1.20 3.26
C ALA A 24 2.89 0.07 2.43
N LEU A 25 4.20 0.10 2.21
CA LEU A 25 4.91 -0.95 1.47
C LEU A 25 4.77 -2.33 2.12
N SER A 26 4.86 -2.40 3.45
CA SER A 26 4.68 -3.66 4.19
C SER A 26 3.27 -4.23 3.97
N ARG A 27 2.25 -3.39 4.02
CA ARG A 27 0.86 -3.83 3.80
C ARG A 27 0.59 -4.29 2.36
N TYR A 28 1.15 -3.61 1.37
CA TYR A 28 1.10 -4.11 -0.01
C TYR A 28 1.84 -5.44 -0.15
N ALA A 29 2.99 -5.60 0.49
CA ALA A 29 3.75 -6.84 0.47
C ALA A 29 3.00 -8.01 1.11
N ASP A 30 2.22 -7.76 2.17
CA ASP A 30 1.34 -8.78 2.78
C ASP A 30 0.31 -9.30 1.76
N ILE A 31 -0.41 -8.39 1.08
CA ILE A 31 -1.41 -8.75 0.06
C ILE A 31 -0.74 -9.53 -1.08
N ILE A 32 0.38 -9.05 -1.61
CA ILE A 32 1.12 -9.72 -2.69
C ILE A 32 1.56 -11.11 -2.24
N SER A 33 2.05 -11.25 -1.00
CA SER A 33 2.51 -12.52 -0.44
C SER A 33 1.39 -13.57 -0.35
N LEU A 34 0.15 -13.14 -0.08
CA LEU A 34 -1.02 -14.01 -0.12
C LEU A 34 -1.36 -14.43 -1.57
N CYS A 35 -1.30 -13.49 -2.52
CA CYS A 35 -1.61 -13.76 -3.92
C CYS A 35 -0.63 -14.74 -4.60
N ILE A 36 0.66 -14.71 -4.22
CA ILE A 36 1.71 -15.53 -4.85
C ILE A 36 1.97 -16.86 -4.13
N GLN A 37 1.12 -17.26 -3.19
CA GLN A 37 1.31 -18.49 -2.43
C GLN A 37 1.47 -19.71 -3.35
N PRO A 38 2.42 -20.62 -3.08
CA PRO A 38 2.59 -21.84 -3.87
C PRO A 38 1.33 -22.70 -3.91
N ALA A 39 0.64 -22.78 -2.77
CA ALA A 39 -0.63 -23.50 -2.65
C ALA A 39 -1.80 -22.62 -3.12
N ARG A 40 -2.52 -23.07 -4.14
CA ARG A 40 -3.68 -22.36 -4.71
C ARG A 40 -4.76 -22.04 -3.67
N GLN A 41 -5.00 -22.95 -2.72
CA GLN A 41 -6.03 -22.82 -1.69
C GLN A 41 -5.75 -21.68 -0.70
N LEU A 42 -4.50 -21.22 -0.61
CA LEU A 42 -4.09 -20.12 0.26
C LEU A 42 -4.17 -18.76 -0.43
N ARG A 43 -4.44 -18.76 -1.74
CA ARG A 43 -4.59 -17.52 -2.50
C ARG A 43 -6.00 -16.98 -2.26
N PRO A 44 -6.14 -15.68 -1.95
CA PRO A 44 -7.43 -15.06 -1.71
C PRO A 44 -8.27 -15.01 -3.00
N ALA A 45 -9.59 -14.88 -2.83
CA ALA A 45 -10.45 -14.54 -3.95
C ALA A 45 -10.15 -13.12 -4.46
N MET A 46 -10.38 -12.84 -5.75
CA MET A 46 -10.14 -11.49 -6.31
C MET A 46 -10.98 -10.42 -5.62
N SER A 47 -12.17 -10.76 -5.10
CA SER A 47 -12.98 -9.86 -4.29
C SER A 47 -12.28 -9.44 -3.00
N GLU A 48 -11.65 -10.37 -2.29
CA GLU A 48 -10.89 -10.10 -1.06
C GLU A 48 -9.64 -9.26 -1.35
N VAL A 49 -8.99 -9.49 -2.51
CA VAL A 49 -7.86 -8.66 -2.96
C VAL A 49 -8.32 -7.23 -3.21
N MET A 50 -9.44 -7.04 -3.91
CA MET A 50 -9.99 -5.71 -4.20
C MET A 50 -10.39 -4.98 -2.92
N GLU A 51 -11.09 -5.65 -2.00
CA GLU A 51 -11.47 -5.08 -0.70
C GLU A 51 -10.24 -4.68 0.12
N SER A 52 -9.20 -5.52 0.13
CA SER A 52 -7.93 -5.21 0.82
C SER A 52 -7.23 -4.00 0.21
N LEU A 53 -7.20 -3.89 -1.12
CA LEU A 53 -6.58 -2.77 -1.82
C LEU A 53 -7.36 -1.46 -1.61
N GLU A 54 -8.69 -1.51 -1.63
CA GLU A 54 -9.56 -0.36 -1.36
C GLU A 54 -9.38 0.13 0.08
N SER A 55 -9.33 -0.78 1.05
CA SER A 55 -9.05 -0.46 2.45
C SER A 55 -7.70 0.24 2.63
N LEU A 56 -6.63 -0.25 1.97
CA LEU A 56 -5.33 0.42 2.01
C LEU A 56 -5.36 1.79 1.34
N TYR A 57 -6.06 1.92 0.21
CA TYR A 57 -6.20 3.20 -0.47
C TYR A 57 -6.84 4.23 0.47
N GLN A 58 -7.96 3.88 1.11
CA GLN A 58 -8.63 4.77 2.07
C GLN A 58 -7.73 5.10 3.26
N MET A 59 -7.03 4.11 3.83
CA MET A 59 -6.17 4.31 4.99
C MET A 59 -5.01 5.29 4.71
N PHE A 60 -4.40 5.20 3.52
CA PHE A 60 -3.27 6.06 3.14
C PHE A 60 -3.68 7.38 2.49
N ASP A 61 -4.87 7.48 1.91
CA ASP A 61 -5.43 8.75 1.43
C ASP A 61 -5.75 9.69 2.61
N ILE A 62 -6.27 9.12 3.71
CA ILE A 62 -6.55 9.86 4.95
C ILE A 62 -5.25 10.34 5.64
N GLU A 63 -4.15 9.56 5.59
CA GLU A 63 -2.85 10.00 6.13
C GLU A 63 -2.24 11.22 5.39
N LYS A 64 -2.77 11.60 4.22
CA LYS A 64 -2.36 12.80 3.46
C LYS A 64 -3.13 14.07 3.88
N SER A 65 -4.21 13.94 4.64
CA SER A 65 -5.11 15.06 5.00
C SER A 65 -4.76 15.79 6.31
N ASP A 66 -3.81 15.30 7.11
CA ASP A 66 -3.44 15.89 8.42
C ASP A 66 -2.06 16.60 8.40
N ALA A 67 -1.78 17.38 7.36
CA ALA A 67 -0.61 18.27 7.32
C ALA A 67 -0.83 19.51 6.42
N ALA A 68 -1.80 20.36 6.77
CA ALA A 68 -1.85 21.81 6.55
C ALA A 68 -3.21 22.28 7.11
N ASP A 69 -3.27 22.72 8.36
CA ASP A 69 -3.01 24.12 8.78
C ASP A 69 -3.69 25.15 7.86
N GLY A 70 -4.49 26.01 8.48
CA GLY A 70 -5.64 26.64 7.87
C GLY A 70 -5.33 27.72 6.84
N THR A 71 -6.28 27.90 5.93
CA THR A 71 -6.64 29.25 5.50
C THR A 71 -8.13 29.25 5.18
N GLU A 72 -8.89 29.99 6.01
CA GLU A 72 -10.18 30.55 5.61
C GLU A 72 -10.06 31.16 4.21
N LEU A 73 -11.03 30.86 3.34
CA LEU A 73 -11.43 31.81 2.32
C LEU A 73 -12.94 31.97 2.43
N ASP A 74 -13.32 33.12 3.01
CA ASP A 74 -14.66 33.69 3.06
C ASP A 74 -15.21 33.89 1.63
N PRO A 75 -16.52 33.71 1.38
CA PRO A 75 -17.10 33.78 0.05
C PRO A 75 -17.70 35.16 -0.23
N PHE A 76 -17.01 35.98 -1.04
CA PHE A 76 -17.61 36.99 -1.93
C PHE A 76 -16.80 37.15 -3.22
#